data_AF-A0A1S3MTP2-F1
#
_entry.id   AF-A0A1S3MTP2-F1
#
_cell.length_a   1.000
_cell.length_b   1.000
_cell.length_c   1.000
_cell.angle_alpha   90.00
_cell.angle_beta   90.00
_cell.angle_gamma   90.00
#
_symmetry.space_group_name_H-M   'P 1'
#
loop_
_entity.id
_entity.type
_entity.pdbx_description
1 polymer ?
#
loop_
_entity_poly.entity_id
_entity_poly.type
_entity_poly.pdbx_seq_one_letter_code
_entity_poly.pdbx_strand_id
1 'polypeptide(L)'
;ILNGGVYVDQNKFLCHADTIHWRDIIKNPQAELLVVPSNNSGLGCKRCHRSCNGRCWGHQDNQCQSLTKTVCAEQCDGRCFGPYVSNCCHKECAGGCSGPKDTDCFACTNFNDSGACVTQCPQPFVYNPTTFQLESNPRAKYTYGSFCVEKCPHNFVVDHSSCVRACPSNKMEVEENRIKMCIPCTDICPKVCDGIGTGSLQTAQTVDASNIEMFVNCTKINGNLIFLITGIKGDMYHGIGALDPEWLNVFRTVREITGFLNIQSWPENMTDLGVFSNLATIGGRSLYR
;
A
#
# COMPACT_ATOMS: atom_id res chain seq x y z
N ILE A 1 7.27 -18.71 -8.78
CA ILE A 1 7.12 -17.31 -9.24
C ILE A 1 5.68 -17.10 -9.65
N LEU A 2 4.91 -16.34 -8.85
CA LEU A 2 3.46 -16.16 -9.07
C LEU A 2 3.17 -15.17 -10.21
N ASN A 3 3.90 -14.06 -10.26
CA ASN A 3 3.83 -13.04 -11.31
C ASN A 3 5.26 -12.62 -11.70
N GLY A 4 5.45 -12.21 -12.96
CA GLY A 4 6.76 -11.81 -13.50
C GLY A 4 7.56 -12.95 -14.14
N GLY A 5 8.72 -12.60 -14.70
CA GLY A 5 9.64 -13.50 -15.40
C GLY A 5 10.95 -13.76 -14.64
N VAL A 6 11.91 -14.39 -15.31
CA VAL A 6 13.25 -14.68 -14.80
C VAL A 6 14.30 -14.17 -15.78
N TYR A 7 15.27 -13.40 -15.27
CA TYR A 7 16.46 -12.95 -16.00
C TYR A 7 17.71 -13.45 -15.30
N VAL A 8 18.47 -14.34 -15.95
CA VAL A 8 19.73 -14.87 -15.43
C VAL A 8 20.75 -14.91 -16.58
N ASP A 9 21.53 -13.84 -16.71
CA ASP A 9 22.52 -13.65 -17.77
C ASP A 9 23.74 -12.87 -17.22
N GLN A 10 24.87 -12.89 -17.93
CA GLN A 10 26.10 -12.16 -17.61
C GLN A 10 26.79 -12.56 -16.29
N ASN A 11 26.61 -13.81 -15.85
CA ASN A 11 27.22 -14.31 -14.61
C ASN A 11 28.42 -15.23 -14.91
N LYS A 12 29.64 -14.67 -14.89
CA LYS A 12 30.89 -15.34 -15.30
C LYS A 12 31.16 -16.70 -14.61
N PHE A 13 30.75 -16.85 -13.35
CA PHE A 13 31.03 -18.01 -12.51
C PHE A 13 29.79 -18.82 -12.11
N LEU A 14 28.60 -18.44 -12.59
CA LEU A 14 27.37 -19.15 -12.25
C LEU A 14 27.27 -20.46 -13.05
N CYS A 15 26.96 -21.55 -12.35
CA CYS A 15 26.80 -22.88 -12.91
C CYS A 15 25.35 -23.38 -12.72
N HIS A 16 24.94 -24.37 -13.52
CA HIS A 16 23.71 -25.17 -13.38
C HIS A 16 22.37 -24.46 -13.61
N ALA A 17 22.30 -23.13 -13.59
CA ALA A 17 21.06 -22.37 -13.83
C ALA A 17 20.47 -22.62 -15.23
N ASP A 18 21.31 -22.99 -16.21
CA ASP A 18 20.96 -23.44 -17.55
C ASP A 18 20.24 -24.80 -17.57
N THR A 19 20.46 -25.63 -16.54
CA THR A 19 19.85 -26.96 -16.42
C THR A 19 18.44 -26.96 -15.83
N ILE A 20 18.00 -25.83 -15.27
CA ILE A 20 16.74 -25.70 -14.55
C ILE A 20 15.57 -25.62 -15.52
N HIS A 21 14.52 -26.40 -15.24
CA HIS A 21 13.25 -26.33 -15.95
C HIS A 21 12.38 -25.19 -15.40
N TRP A 22 12.65 -23.96 -15.87
CA TRP A 22 11.99 -22.74 -15.39
C TRP A 22 10.47 -22.71 -15.63
N ARG A 23 9.96 -23.41 -16.66
CA ARG A 23 8.52 -23.52 -16.93
C ARG A 23 7.72 -24.19 -15.80
N ASP A 24 8.38 -25.00 -14.96
CA ASP A 24 7.78 -25.59 -13.76
C ASP A 24 7.57 -24.54 -12.65
N ILE A 25 8.54 -23.62 -12.52
CA ILE A 25 8.61 -22.62 -11.44
C ILE A 25 7.71 -21.41 -11.73
N ILE A 26 7.62 -20.99 -13.00
CA ILE A 26 6.85 -19.83 -13.43
C ILE A 26 5.37 -20.23 -13.56
N LYS A 27 4.48 -19.49 -12.88
CA LYS A 27 3.04 -19.76 -12.93
C LYS A 27 2.46 -19.43 -14.31
N ASN A 28 2.70 -18.20 -14.80
CA ASN A 28 2.23 -17.73 -16.10
C ASN A 28 3.35 -17.79 -17.17
N PRO A 29 3.31 -18.73 -18.12
CA PRO A 29 4.34 -18.87 -19.16
C PRO A 29 4.33 -17.74 -20.20
N GLN A 30 3.30 -16.89 -20.23
CA GLN A 30 3.25 -15.69 -21.10
C GLN A 30 3.95 -14.47 -20.48
N ALA A 31 4.51 -14.58 -19.27
CA ALA A 31 5.34 -13.53 -18.71
C ALA A 31 6.62 -13.37 -19.57
N GLU A 32 6.73 -12.23 -20.25
CA GLU A 32 7.60 -11.99 -21.42
C GLU A 32 9.12 -12.05 -21.19
N LEU A 33 9.61 -12.22 -19.95
CA LEU A 33 11.05 -12.29 -19.71
C LEU A 33 11.48 -13.67 -19.21
N LEU A 34 12.00 -14.49 -20.13
CA LEU A 34 12.81 -15.65 -19.83
C LEU A 34 14.12 -15.54 -20.62
N VAL A 35 15.17 -15.02 -20.00
CA VAL A 35 16.51 -15.02 -20.61
C VAL A 35 17.46 -15.74 -19.67
N VAL A 36 17.89 -16.93 -20.09
CA VAL A 36 18.88 -17.76 -19.41
C VAL A 36 19.96 -18.17 -20.41
N PRO A 37 21.02 -17.37 -20.58
CA PRO A 37 22.30 -17.92 -20.95
C PRO A 37 23.42 -17.39 -20.04
N SER A 38 24.18 -18.28 -19.41
CA SER A 38 25.60 -18.00 -19.19
C SER A 38 26.38 -19.17 -19.75
N ASN A 39 26.93 -18.91 -20.93
CA ASN A 39 27.64 -19.81 -21.82
C ASN A 39 29.03 -20.14 -21.25
N ASN A 40 29.09 -20.67 -20.04
CA ASN A 40 30.33 -20.99 -19.34
C ASN A 40 30.23 -22.26 -18.48
N SER A 41 29.32 -23.19 -18.82
CA SER A 41 29.35 -24.57 -18.32
C SER A 41 30.67 -25.30 -18.69
N GLY A 42 31.55 -24.67 -19.48
CA GLY A 42 32.70 -25.29 -20.14
C GLY A 42 34.06 -25.25 -19.45
N LEU A 43 34.31 -24.46 -18.40
CA LEU A 43 35.69 -24.32 -17.85
C LEU A 43 35.87 -24.53 -16.33
N GLY A 44 34.82 -24.86 -15.58
CA GLY A 44 34.94 -25.13 -14.13
C GLY A 44 33.70 -25.65 -13.42
N CYS A 45 32.56 -25.73 -14.10
CA CYS A 45 31.32 -26.25 -13.52
C CYS A 45 31.35 -27.78 -13.45
N LYS A 46 31.08 -28.35 -12.28
CA LYS A 46 30.83 -29.80 -12.17
C LYS A 46 29.47 -30.12 -12.79
N ARG A 47 29.23 -31.38 -13.16
CA ARG A 47 27.91 -31.82 -13.65
C ARG A 47 26.93 -31.99 -12.50
N CYS A 48 25.63 -31.99 -12.81
CA CYS A 48 24.61 -32.41 -11.85
C CYS A 48 24.86 -33.83 -11.36
N HIS A 49 24.42 -34.14 -10.14
CA HIS A 49 24.38 -35.52 -9.66
C HIS A 49 23.53 -36.39 -10.59
N ARG A 50 23.89 -37.68 -10.70
CA ARG A 50 23.21 -38.63 -11.60
C ARG A 50 21.73 -38.81 -11.27
N SER A 51 21.33 -38.67 -10.01
CA SER A 51 19.92 -38.76 -9.57
C SER A 51 19.04 -37.60 -10.05
N CYS A 52 19.63 -36.46 -10.43
CA CYS A 52 18.89 -35.25 -10.79
C CYS A 52 18.34 -35.25 -12.22
N ASN A 53 18.60 -36.30 -13.01
CA ASN A 53 18.20 -36.39 -14.41
C ASN A 53 18.56 -35.13 -15.23
N GLY A 54 19.72 -34.54 -14.91
CA GLY A 54 20.24 -33.36 -15.60
C GLY A 54 19.59 -32.03 -15.22
N ARG A 55 18.80 -31.94 -14.13
CA ARG A 55 18.20 -30.67 -13.64
C ARG A 55 18.59 -30.42 -12.19
N CYS A 56 19.47 -29.46 -11.96
CA CYS A 56 19.98 -29.22 -10.60
C CYS A 56 20.32 -27.77 -10.36
N TRP A 57 20.30 -27.39 -9.08
CA TRP A 57 20.84 -26.11 -8.60
C TRP A 57 22.34 -26.20 -8.27
N GLY A 58 22.90 -27.41 -8.21
CA GLY A 58 24.30 -27.68 -7.88
C GLY A 58 24.69 -29.15 -8.07
N HIS A 59 25.93 -29.50 -7.74
CA HIS A 59 26.49 -30.84 -7.98
C HIS A 59 25.87 -31.94 -7.11
N GLN A 60 25.41 -31.63 -5.88
CA GLN A 60 25.00 -32.64 -4.91
C GLN A 60 23.61 -33.23 -5.23
N ASP A 61 23.33 -34.41 -4.67
CA ASP A 61 22.05 -35.12 -4.85
C ASP A 61 20.86 -34.41 -4.20
N ASN A 62 21.08 -33.70 -3.09
CA ASN A 62 20.06 -32.87 -2.44
C ASN A 62 19.82 -31.51 -3.13
N GLN A 63 20.55 -31.22 -4.22
CA GLN A 63 20.41 -30.00 -5.02
C GLN A 63 19.68 -30.24 -6.34
N CYS A 64 19.03 -31.39 -6.50
CA CYS A 64 18.19 -31.66 -7.67
C CYS A 64 16.97 -30.72 -7.69
N GLN A 65 16.51 -30.36 -8.89
CA GLN A 65 15.26 -29.63 -9.04
C GLN A 65 14.06 -30.56 -8.83
N SER A 66 13.27 -30.31 -7.79
CA SER A 66 11.96 -30.96 -7.61
C SER A 66 10.92 -30.31 -8.52
N LEU A 67 10.22 -31.14 -9.31
CA LEU A 67 9.18 -30.70 -10.23
C LEU A 67 7.82 -30.84 -9.57
N THR A 68 7.01 -29.79 -9.66
CA THR A 68 5.74 -29.70 -8.93
C THR A 68 4.59 -29.24 -9.82
N LYS A 69 4.82 -29.02 -11.11
CA LYS A 69 3.81 -28.57 -12.09
C LYS A 69 3.77 -29.44 -13.33
N THR A 70 4.94 -29.62 -13.96
CA THR A 70 5.09 -30.25 -15.27
C THR A 70 5.00 -31.77 -15.26
N VAL A 71 5.17 -32.38 -14.09
CA VAL A 71 5.04 -33.82 -13.86
C VAL A 71 3.65 -34.22 -13.39
N CYS A 72 2.77 -33.25 -13.15
CA CYS A 72 1.46 -33.49 -12.58
C CYS A 72 0.51 -34.14 -13.59
N ALA A 73 -0.47 -34.88 -13.08
CA ALA A 73 -1.59 -35.37 -13.88
C ALA A 73 -2.43 -34.20 -14.40
N GLU A 74 -3.06 -34.38 -15.57
CA GLU A 74 -3.88 -33.35 -16.23
C GLU A 74 -5.08 -32.90 -15.39
N GLN A 75 -5.56 -33.76 -14.48
CA GLN A 75 -6.66 -33.47 -13.58
C GLN A 75 -6.28 -32.57 -12.40
N CYS A 76 -4.98 -32.29 -12.19
CA CYS A 76 -4.57 -31.41 -11.10
C CYS A 76 -4.81 -29.93 -11.48
N ASP A 77 -5.52 -29.20 -10.64
CA ASP A 77 -5.80 -27.77 -10.84
C ASP A 77 -4.55 -26.86 -10.80
N GLY A 78 -3.43 -27.36 -10.26
CA GLY A 78 -2.25 -26.52 -10.03
C GLY A 78 -0.94 -27.28 -9.84
N ARG A 79 -0.61 -27.58 -8.58
CA ARG A 79 0.65 -28.22 -8.19
C ARG A 79 0.44 -29.67 -7.79
N CYS A 80 1.52 -30.44 -7.70
CA CYS A 80 1.52 -31.81 -7.21
C CYS A 80 2.85 -32.15 -6.53
N PHE A 81 2.84 -33.24 -5.76
CA PHE A 81 4.03 -33.86 -5.17
C PHE A 81 4.38 -35.23 -5.81
N GLY A 82 3.71 -35.57 -6.91
CA GLY A 82 3.99 -36.75 -7.73
C GLY A 82 3.06 -36.83 -8.95
N PRO A 83 3.26 -37.84 -9.82
CA PRO A 83 2.61 -37.89 -11.13
C PRO A 83 1.17 -38.42 -11.12
N TYR A 84 0.72 -38.99 -10.00
CA TYR A 84 -0.61 -39.57 -9.89
C TYR A 84 -1.65 -38.53 -9.47
N VAL A 85 -2.91 -38.76 -9.85
CA VAL A 85 -4.05 -37.90 -9.46
C VAL A 85 -4.22 -37.81 -7.94
N SER A 86 -3.85 -38.85 -7.20
CA SER A 86 -3.84 -38.84 -5.72
C SER A 86 -2.83 -37.85 -5.12
N ASN A 87 -1.88 -37.38 -5.92
CA ASN A 87 -0.78 -36.52 -5.47
C ASN A 87 -0.98 -35.06 -5.91
N CYS A 88 -2.19 -34.71 -6.37
CA CYS A 88 -2.53 -33.32 -6.62
C CYS A 88 -2.57 -32.55 -5.29
N CYS A 89 -2.00 -31.34 -5.32
CA CYS A 89 -2.10 -30.40 -4.22
C CYS A 89 -3.48 -29.72 -4.22
N HIS A 90 -3.84 -29.13 -3.08
CA HIS A 90 -4.95 -28.20 -3.04
C HIS A 90 -4.72 -27.02 -4.00
N LYS A 91 -5.78 -26.53 -4.64
CA LYS A 91 -5.71 -25.44 -5.63
C LYS A 91 -5.14 -24.12 -5.07
N GLU A 92 -5.25 -23.91 -3.76
CA GLU A 92 -4.70 -22.74 -3.08
C GLU A 92 -3.20 -22.88 -2.76
N CYS A 93 -2.58 -24.04 -2.98
CA CYS A 93 -1.16 -24.23 -2.73
C CYS A 93 -0.29 -23.57 -3.82
N ALA A 94 0.70 -22.80 -3.38
CA ALA A 94 1.76 -22.24 -4.20
C ALA A 94 3.06 -23.01 -4.00
N GLY A 95 3.80 -23.24 -5.09
CA GLY A 95 5.09 -23.91 -5.07
C GLY A 95 5.01 -25.43 -4.98
N GLY A 96 4.19 -25.99 -4.09
CA GLY A 96 4.02 -27.42 -3.89
C GLY A 96 3.27 -27.71 -2.59
N CYS A 97 3.20 -28.98 -2.20
CA CYS A 97 2.56 -29.42 -0.96
C CYS A 97 3.17 -30.74 -0.48
N SER A 98 2.95 -31.08 0.79
CA SER A 98 3.25 -32.39 1.39
C SER A 98 2.04 -33.32 1.45
N GLY A 99 0.85 -32.84 1.05
CA GLY A 99 -0.41 -33.55 1.11
C GLY A 99 -1.53 -32.81 0.36
N PRO A 100 -2.71 -33.43 0.21
CA PRO A 100 -3.78 -32.89 -0.63
C PRO A 100 -4.58 -31.75 0.03
N LYS A 101 -4.38 -31.47 1.34
CA LYS A 101 -5.16 -30.45 2.05
C LYS A 101 -4.59 -29.04 1.85
N ASP A 102 -5.43 -28.05 2.11
CA ASP A 102 -5.08 -26.63 2.11
C ASP A 102 -4.11 -26.24 3.25
N THR A 103 -3.94 -27.10 4.26
CA THR A 103 -2.96 -26.96 5.34
C THR A 103 -1.59 -27.55 5.02
N ASP A 104 -1.49 -28.36 3.97
CA ASP A 104 -0.27 -29.10 3.64
C ASP A 104 0.57 -28.37 2.57
N CYS A 105 0.20 -27.14 2.24
CA CYS A 105 0.87 -26.34 1.23
C CYS A 105 2.23 -25.84 1.72
N PHE A 106 3.23 -25.78 0.82
CA PHE A 106 4.50 -25.11 1.14
C PHE A 106 4.35 -23.59 1.27
N ALA A 107 3.43 -23.01 0.51
CA ALA A 107 3.04 -21.61 0.59
C ALA A 107 1.59 -21.45 0.07
N CYS A 108 0.93 -20.36 0.43
CA CYS A 108 -0.40 -20.04 -0.07
C CYS A 108 -0.34 -19.18 -1.33
N THR A 109 -1.24 -19.46 -2.29
CA THR A 109 -1.39 -18.65 -3.50
C THR A 109 -1.96 -17.27 -3.19
N ASN A 110 -2.91 -17.21 -2.26
CA ASN A 110 -3.62 -16.00 -1.86
C ASN A 110 -3.30 -15.63 -0.41
N PHE A 111 -4.02 -16.20 0.56
CA PHE A 111 -3.86 -15.87 1.97
C PHE A 111 -3.66 -17.11 2.84
N ASN A 112 -2.89 -16.94 3.91
CA ASN A 112 -2.73 -17.91 4.98
C ASN A 112 -3.62 -17.50 6.17
N ASP A 113 -4.60 -18.34 6.48
CA ASP A 113 -5.45 -18.22 7.65
C ASP A 113 -5.10 -19.31 8.68
N SER A 114 -4.26 -18.95 9.66
CA SER A 114 -3.87 -19.83 10.77
C SER A 114 -3.33 -21.21 10.32
N GLY A 115 -2.63 -21.26 9.19
CA GLY A 115 -2.03 -22.46 8.61
C GLY A 115 -2.78 -23.02 7.38
N ALA A 116 -4.03 -22.64 7.16
CA ALA A 116 -4.79 -23.05 5.98
C ALA A 116 -4.70 -22.01 4.86
N CYS A 117 -4.49 -22.46 3.62
CA CYS A 117 -4.48 -21.57 2.47
C CYS A 117 -5.89 -21.31 1.93
N VAL A 118 -6.32 -20.06 1.99
CA VAL A 118 -7.69 -19.63 1.62
C VAL A 118 -7.65 -18.57 0.51
N THR A 119 -8.73 -18.52 -0.29
CA THR A 119 -8.90 -17.53 -1.36
C THR A 119 -9.12 -16.12 -0.84
N GLN A 120 -9.82 -15.98 0.28
CA GLN A 120 -10.15 -14.71 0.92
C GLN A 120 -10.24 -14.90 2.43
N CYS A 121 -9.82 -13.89 3.19
CA CYS A 121 -9.96 -13.90 4.64
C CYS A 121 -11.45 -13.85 5.04
N PRO A 122 -11.81 -14.41 6.22
CA PRO A 122 -13.15 -14.31 6.79
C PRO A 122 -13.66 -12.87 6.82
N GLN A 123 -14.75 -12.59 6.11
CA GLN A 123 -15.27 -11.23 5.95
C GLN A 123 -15.85 -10.67 7.25
N PRO A 124 -15.80 -9.34 7.45
CA PRO A 124 -16.38 -8.66 8.62
C PRO A 124 -17.89 -8.82 8.76
N PHE A 125 -18.60 -8.98 7.64
CA PHE A 125 -20.05 -9.14 7.61
C PHE A 125 -20.42 -10.43 6.87
N VAL A 126 -21.36 -11.18 7.42
CA VAL A 126 -21.88 -12.42 6.83
C VAL A 126 -23.39 -12.31 6.72
N TYR A 127 -23.94 -12.81 5.62
CA TYR A 127 -25.38 -12.83 5.41
C TYR A 127 -26.03 -13.85 6.34
N ASN A 128 -26.97 -13.39 7.17
CA ASN A 128 -27.79 -14.25 8.02
C ASN A 128 -29.12 -14.57 7.30
N PRO A 129 -29.36 -15.84 6.90
CA PRO A 129 -30.59 -16.23 6.20
C PRO A 129 -31.88 -16.10 7.02
N THR A 130 -31.78 -16.03 8.36
CA THR A 130 -32.95 -15.91 9.24
C THR A 130 -33.45 -14.46 9.33
N THR A 131 -32.53 -13.51 9.39
CA THR A 131 -32.86 -12.07 9.46
C THR A 131 -32.86 -11.39 8.09
N PHE A 132 -32.37 -12.07 7.05
CA PHE A 132 -32.18 -11.54 5.70
C PHE A 132 -31.30 -10.28 5.67
N GLN A 133 -30.33 -10.21 6.59
CA GLN A 133 -29.45 -9.05 6.79
C GLN A 133 -27.97 -9.46 6.84
N LEU A 134 -27.08 -8.49 6.62
CA LEU A 134 -25.65 -8.65 6.85
C LEU A 134 -25.36 -8.37 8.32
N GLU A 135 -24.87 -9.38 9.03
CA GLU A 135 -24.53 -9.30 10.44
C GLU A 135 -23.01 -9.36 10.66
N SER A 136 -22.55 -8.74 11.74
CA SER A 136 -21.12 -8.73 12.09
C SER A 136 -20.64 -10.15 12.39
N ASN A 137 -19.55 -10.55 11.74
CA ASN A 137 -18.94 -11.86 11.91
C ASN A 137 -17.92 -11.83 13.06
N PRO A 138 -18.11 -12.60 14.15
CA PRO A 138 -17.16 -12.64 15.26
C PRO A 138 -15.82 -13.29 14.88
N ARG A 139 -15.75 -14.03 13.76
CA ARG A 139 -14.52 -14.65 13.24
C ARG A 139 -13.89 -13.83 12.12
N ALA A 140 -14.27 -12.57 11.98
CA ALA A 140 -13.70 -11.69 10.97
C ALA A 140 -12.18 -11.57 11.11
N LYS A 141 -11.48 -11.60 9.99
CA LYS A 141 -10.05 -11.33 9.92
C LYS A 141 -9.76 -10.38 8.77
N TYR A 142 -8.73 -9.57 8.95
CA TYR A 142 -8.27 -8.59 7.98
C TYR A 142 -7.13 -9.16 7.15
N THR A 143 -7.08 -8.78 5.87
CA THR A 143 -5.95 -9.13 5.01
C THR A 143 -4.75 -8.26 5.37
N TYR A 144 -3.60 -8.88 5.57
CA TYR A 144 -2.33 -8.21 5.76
C TYR A 144 -1.27 -8.91 4.90
N GLY A 145 -0.98 -8.33 3.73
CA GLY A 145 -0.13 -8.98 2.72
C GLY A 145 -0.75 -10.32 2.29
N SER A 146 -0.08 -11.43 2.60
CA SER A 146 -0.53 -12.80 2.32
C SER A 146 -1.08 -13.54 3.56
N PHE A 147 -1.46 -12.83 4.61
CA PHE A 147 -1.96 -13.41 5.87
C PHE A 147 -3.33 -12.85 6.26
N CYS A 148 -4.11 -13.66 6.98
CA CYS A 148 -5.33 -13.23 7.65
C CYS A 148 -5.06 -12.99 9.13
N VAL A 149 -5.27 -11.76 9.60
CA VAL A 149 -4.99 -11.34 10.99
C VAL A 149 -6.24 -10.83 11.68
N GLU A 150 -6.41 -11.13 12.97
CA GLU A 150 -7.55 -10.64 13.76
C GLU A 150 -7.44 -9.15 14.06
N LYS A 151 -6.21 -8.64 14.20
CA LYS A 151 -5.92 -7.22 14.44
C LYS A 151 -4.80 -6.77 13.52
N CYS A 152 -4.95 -5.58 12.94
CA CYS A 152 -3.88 -5.00 12.15
C CYS A 152 -2.64 -4.70 13.02
N PRO A 153 -1.42 -4.85 12.48
CA PRO A 153 -0.19 -4.49 13.19
C PRO A 153 -0.14 -3.00 13.57
N HIS A 154 0.83 -2.63 14.41
CA HIS A 154 1.06 -1.23 14.77
C HIS A 154 1.33 -0.37 13.52
N ASN A 155 0.80 0.86 13.51
CA ASN A 155 0.83 1.80 12.37
C ASN A 155 0.04 1.38 11.12
N PHE A 156 -0.89 0.43 11.24
CA PHE A 156 -1.84 0.11 10.18
C PHE A 156 -3.26 0.48 10.60
N VAL A 157 -4.09 0.77 9.60
CA VAL A 157 -5.49 1.15 9.72
C VAL A 157 -6.32 0.15 8.93
N VAL A 158 -7.51 -0.18 9.43
CA VAL A 158 -8.45 -1.08 8.73
C VAL A 158 -9.18 -0.30 7.63
N ASP A 159 -9.11 -0.77 6.40
CA ASP A 159 -9.97 -0.32 5.29
C ASP A 159 -10.81 -1.49 4.75
N HIS A 160 -12.12 -1.43 4.97
CA HIS A 160 -13.10 -2.50 4.72
C HIS A 160 -12.75 -3.86 5.36
N SER A 161 -11.86 -4.62 4.73
CA SER A 161 -11.42 -5.96 5.12
C SER A 161 -9.90 -6.12 5.04
N SER A 162 -9.15 -5.02 4.90
CA SER A 162 -7.70 -5.03 4.65
C SER A 162 -6.97 -4.06 5.58
N CYS A 163 -5.73 -4.39 5.95
CA CYS A 163 -4.85 -3.51 6.71
C CYS A 163 -4.03 -2.64 5.74
N VAL A 164 -4.24 -1.33 5.78
CA VAL A 164 -3.54 -0.35 4.95
C VAL A 164 -2.66 0.56 5.81
N ARG A 165 -1.58 1.11 5.23
CA ARG A 165 -0.69 2.05 5.94
C ARG A 165 -1.33 3.42 6.15
N ALA A 166 -2.20 3.82 5.22
CA ALA A 166 -2.91 5.08 5.25
C ALA A 166 -4.25 4.88 4.55
N CYS A 167 -5.26 5.66 4.96
CA CYS A 167 -6.55 5.63 4.30
C CYS A 167 -6.45 6.16 2.85
N PRO A 168 -7.27 5.62 1.93
CA PRO A 168 -7.43 6.19 0.59
C PRO A 168 -7.85 7.66 0.63
N SER A 169 -7.60 8.42 -0.44
CA SER A 169 -7.83 9.87 -0.50
C SER A 169 -9.27 10.34 -0.24
N ASN A 170 -10.26 9.43 -0.36
CA ASN A 170 -11.68 9.68 -0.11
C ASN A 170 -12.16 9.16 1.27
N LYS A 171 -11.23 8.76 2.14
CA LYS A 171 -11.52 8.29 3.50
C LYS A 171 -10.64 8.99 4.53
N MET A 172 -11.12 9.02 5.76
CA MET A 172 -10.37 9.54 6.90
C MET A 172 -10.19 8.46 7.97
N GLU A 173 -9.07 8.54 8.69
CA GLU A 173 -8.79 7.67 9.83
C GLU A 173 -9.62 8.11 11.03
N VAL A 174 -10.41 7.18 11.56
CA VAL A 174 -11.17 7.34 12.79
C VAL A 174 -10.82 6.20 13.72
N GLU A 175 -10.67 6.52 15.01
CA GLU A 175 -10.44 5.52 16.04
C GLU A 175 -11.76 5.25 16.77
N GLU A 176 -12.32 4.06 16.56
CA GLU A 176 -13.52 3.60 17.23
C GLU A 176 -13.17 2.33 18.03
N ASN A 177 -13.52 2.29 19.33
CA ASN A 177 -13.22 1.16 20.21
C ASN A 177 -11.73 0.74 20.24
N ARG A 178 -10.80 1.70 20.12
CA ARG A 178 -9.33 1.49 20.01
C ARG A 178 -8.90 0.76 18.72
N ILE A 179 -9.76 0.70 17.72
CA ILE A 179 -9.46 0.19 16.39
C ILE A 179 -9.46 1.36 15.43
N LYS A 180 -8.33 1.56 14.76
CA LYS A 180 -8.18 2.57 13.71
C LYS A 180 -8.81 2.04 12.42
N MET A 181 -9.77 2.77 11.88
CA MET A 181 -10.49 2.41 10.66
C MET A 181 -10.63 3.59 9.70
N CYS A 182 -10.74 3.29 8.41
CA CYS A 182 -10.96 4.26 7.36
C CYS A 182 -12.46 4.39 7.08
N ILE A 183 -13.03 5.55 7.38
CA ILE A 183 -14.42 5.84 7.05
C ILE A 183 -14.51 6.80 5.86
N PRO A 184 -15.48 6.63 4.94
CA PRO A 184 -15.74 7.58 3.87
C PRO A 184 -15.95 8.99 4.42
N CYS A 185 -15.32 9.97 3.78
CA CYS A 185 -15.55 11.37 4.08
C CYS A 185 -16.95 11.78 3.58
N THR A 186 -17.62 12.68 4.30
CA THR A 186 -18.96 13.16 3.90
C THR A 186 -18.92 14.06 2.67
N ASP A 187 -17.93 14.94 2.58
CA ASP A 187 -17.67 15.81 1.43
C ASP A 187 -16.18 15.70 0.99
N ILE A 188 -15.34 16.63 1.43
CA ILE A 188 -13.89 16.66 1.19
C ILE A 188 -13.19 16.09 2.42
N CYS A 189 -12.25 15.17 2.22
CA CYS A 189 -11.53 14.57 3.34
C CYS A 189 -10.71 15.61 4.10
N PRO A 190 -10.65 15.50 5.45
CA PRO A 190 -9.91 16.45 6.24
C PRO A 190 -8.41 16.43 5.90
N LYS A 191 -7.92 17.37 5.09
CA LYS A 191 -6.49 17.61 4.91
C LYS A 191 -6.04 18.59 5.97
N VAL A 192 -5.22 18.09 6.90
CA VAL A 192 -4.57 18.92 7.92
C VAL A 192 -3.32 19.53 7.33
N CYS A 193 -3.22 20.85 7.39
CA CYS A 193 -2.06 21.61 6.94
C CYS A 193 -1.54 22.45 8.09
N ASP A 194 -0.23 22.69 8.10
CA ASP A 194 0.38 23.56 9.09
C ASP A 194 -0.05 25.01 8.86
N GLY A 195 -0.31 25.74 9.94
CA GLY A 195 -0.55 27.18 9.93
C GLY A 195 0.73 27.98 10.13
N ILE A 196 0.63 29.29 9.97
CA ILE A 196 1.73 30.24 10.20
C ILE A 196 2.27 30.09 11.62
N GLY A 197 3.59 29.87 11.73
CA GLY A 197 4.29 29.63 13.00
C GLY A 197 4.23 28.18 13.49
N THR A 198 3.82 27.22 12.66
CA THR A 198 3.74 25.79 13.03
C THR A 198 4.37 24.89 11.97
N GLY A 199 5.06 23.83 12.41
CA GLY A 199 5.58 22.76 11.54
C GLY A 199 6.42 23.27 10.37
N SER A 200 6.00 22.94 9.15
CA SER A 200 6.64 23.38 7.89
C SER A 200 6.66 24.90 7.69
N LEU A 201 5.76 25.64 8.36
CA LEU A 201 5.64 27.09 8.30
C LEU A 201 6.08 27.76 9.62
N GLN A 202 6.94 27.11 10.40
CA GLN A 202 7.41 27.65 11.67
C GLN A 202 8.14 29.00 11.55
N THR A 203 8.88 29.21 10.46
CA THR A 203 9.61 30.47 10.20
C THR A 203 8.76 31.52 9.49
N ALA A 204 7.62 31.13 8.92
CA ALA A 204 6.74 32.06 8.23
C ALA A 204 6.04 32.97 9.24
N GLN A 205 6.00 34.28 8.95
CA GLN A 205 5.31 35.27 9.79
C GLN A 205 3.92 35.63 9.24
N THR A 206 3.69 35.39 7.95
CA THR A 206 2.44 35.69 7.27
C THR A 206 2.24 34.75 6.08
N VAL A 207 0.99 34.65 5.62
CA VAL A 207 0.65 34.04 4.33
C VAL A 207 1.13 34.98 3.22
N ASP A 208 1.91 34.45 2.29
CA ASP A 208 2.51 35.20 1.18
C ASP A 208 2.58 34.36 -0.10
N ALA A 209 3.07 34.95 -1.19
CA ALA A 209 3.17 34.29 -2.50
C ALA A 209 4.07 33.04 -2.50
N SER A 210 4.98 32.89 -1.53
CA SER A 210 5.89 31.75 -1.46
C SER A 210 5.28 30.53 -0.77
N ASN A 211 4.28 30.73 0.10
CA ASN A 211 3.69 29.67 0.92
C ASN A 211 2.21 29.38 0.64
N ILE A 212 1.51 30.23 -0.12
CA ILE A 212 0.06 30.09 -0.39
C ILE A 212 -0.32 28.74 -1.00
N GLU A 213 0.55 28.16 -1.85
CA GLU A 213 0.34 26.86 -2.49
C GLU A 213 0.28 25.69 -1.48
N MET A 214 0.91 25.84 -0.31
CA MET A 214 0.87 24.82 0.74
C MET A 214 -0.54 24.64 1.33
N PHE A 215 -1.40 25.65 1.16
CA PHE A 215 -2.77 25.64 1.66
C PHE A 215 -3.79 25.04 0.66
N VAL A 216 -3.35 24.58 -0.51
CA VAL A 216 -4.24 23.97 -1.52
C VAL A 216 -4.93 22.72 -0.96
N ASN A 217 -6.25 22.68 -1.06
CA ASN A 217 -7.14 21.61 -0.58
C ASN A 217 -7.09 21.36 0.94
N CYS A 218 -6.57 22.30 1.73
CA CYS A 218 -6.55 22.18 3.18
C CYS A 218 -7.94 22.43 3.76
N THR A 219 -8.38 21.57 4.67
CA THR A 219 -9.67 21.71 5.36
C THR A 219 -9.50 22.06 6.83
N LYS A 220 -8.35 21.71 7.43
CA LYS A 220 -8.02 22.00 8.81
C LYS A 220 -6.63 22.62 8.89
N ILE A 221 -6.53 23.77 9.56
CA ILE A 221 -5.26 24.46 9.79
C ILE A 221 -4.79 24.18 11.23
N ASN A 222 -3.63 23.55 11.33
CA ASN A 222 -2.93 23.31 12.60
C ASN A 222 -2.02 24.50 12.92
N GLY A 223 -2.46 25.40 13.79
CA GLY A 223 -1.81 26.68 14.04
C GLY A 223 -2.68 27.87 13.64
N ASN A 224 -2.04 28.92 13.15
CA ASN A 224 -2.67 30.23 12.92
C ASN A 224 -2.73 30.57 11.42
N LEU A 225 -3.63 31.47 11.05
CA LEU A 225 -3.55 32.17 9.75
C LEU A 225 -3.31 33.66 10.02
N ILE A 226 -2.29 34.21 9.38
CA ILE A 226 -1.83 35.59 9.61
C ILE A 226 -1.63 36.28 8.27
N PHE A 227 -2.36 37.37 8.03
CA PHE A 227 -2.31 38.18 6.81
C PHE A 227 -1.80 39.57 7.15
N LEU A 228 -0.52 39.83 6.87
CA LEU A 228 0.18 41.09 7.10
C LEU A 228 0.37 41.86 5.79
N ILE A 229 0.74 43.13 5.91
CA ILE A 229 1.03 44.00 4.76
C ILE A 229 2.15 43.41 3.90
N THR A 230 3.19 42.83 4.53
CA THR A 230 4.31 42.19 3.83
C THR A 230 3.91 40.95 3.03
N GLY A 231 2.86 40.24 3.45
CA GLY A 231 2.35 39.09 2.71
C GLY A 231 1.46 39.49 1.53
N ILE A 232 0.56 40.46 1.74
CA ILE A 232 -0.38 40.90 0.71
C ILE A 232 0.29 41.78 -0.35
N LYS A 233 1.05 42.81 0.07
CA LYS A 233 1.72 43.74 -0.85
C LYS A 233 3.10 43.26 -1.30
N GLY A 234 3.60 42.18 -0.71
CA GLY A 234 4.93 41.63 -0.96
C GLY A 234 6.01 42.24 -0.06
N ASP A 235 7.14 41.56 -0.01
CA ASP A 235 8.32 41.93 0.78
C ASP A 235 9.55 42.02 -0.15
N MET A 236 9.86 43.25 -0.58
CA MET A 236 11.02 43.52 -1.43
C MET A 236 12.36 43.19 -0.76
N TYR A 237 12.45 43.23 0.58
CA TYR A 237 13.71 42.97 1.29
C TYR A 237 14.07 41.48 1.22
N HIS A 238 13.06 40.61 1.28
CA HIS A 238 13.21 39.16 1.15
C HIS A 238 12.95 38.63 -0.27
N GLY A 239 12.72 39.52 -1.25
CA GLY A 239 12.50 39.14 -2.65
C GLY A 239 11.15 38.45 -2.92
N ILE A 240 10.16 38.65 -2.06
CA ILE A 240 8.81 38.05 -2.17
C ILE A 240 7.90 39.04 -2.89
N GLY A 241 7.32 38.62 -4.02
CA GLY A 241 6.35 39.41 -4.77
C GLY A 241 5.03 39.61 -4.03
N ALA A 242 4.19 40.53 -4.51
CA ALA A 242 2.83 40.70 -4.01
C ALA A 242 2.01 39.43 -4.24
N LEU A 243 1.14 39.09 -3.28
CA LEU A 243 0.25 37.95 -3.40
C LEU A 243 -0.86 38.24 -4.41
N ASP A 244 -1.01 37.37 -5.40
CA ASP A 244 -2.13 37.44 -6.33
C ASP A 244 -3.45 37.13 -5.59
N PRO A 245 -4.42 38.06 -5.57
CA PRO A 245 -5.67 37.89 -4.84
C PRO A 245 -6.47 36.62 -5.20
N GLU A 246 -6.35 36.10 -6.43
CA GLU A 246 -7.07 34.89 -6.82
C GLU A 246 -6.63 33.67 -6.01
N TRP A 247 -5.37 33.63 -5.59
CA TRP A 247 -4.83 32.54 -4.79
C TRP A 247 -5.42 32.48 -3.38
N LEU A 248 -6.04 33.55 -2.87
CA LEU A 248 -6.75 33.48 -1.58
C LEU A 248 -7.95 32.53 -1.61
N ASN A 249 -8.46 32.16 -2.79
CA ASN A 249 -9.54 31.17 -2.92
C ASN A 249 -9.15 29.77 -2.42
N VAL A 250 -7.86 29.46 -2.23
CA VAL A 250 -7.43 28.19 -1.62
C VAL A 250 -8.02 27.99 -0.22
N PHE A 251 -8.34 29.08 0.48
CA PHE A 251 -8.94 29.02 1.82
C PHE A 251 -10.43 28.65 1.81
N ARG A 252 -11.10 28.58 0.65
CA ARG A 252 -12.50 28.15 0.56
C ARG A 252 -12.72 26.74 1.08
N THR A 253 -11.71 25.88 1.05
CA THR A 253 -11.84 24.51 1.56
C THR A 253 -11.68 24.42 3.08
N VAL A 254 -11.16 25.48 3.73
CA VAL A 254 -10.87 25.49 5.17
C VAL A 254 -12.17 25.54 5.98
N ARG A 255 -12.32 24.57 6.88
CA ARG A 255 -13.45 24.43 7.81
C ARG A 255 -13.06 24.69 9.26
N GLU A 256 -11.81 24.42 9.64
CA GLU A 256 -11.34 24.58 11.02
C GLU A 256 -9.95 25.23 11.08
N ILE A 257 -9.78 26.22 11.96
CA ILE A 257 -8.48 26.78 12.36
C ILE A 257 -8.31 26.49 13.85
N THR A 258 -7.22 25.83 14.23
CA THR A 258 -7.01 25.43 15.64
C THR A 258 -6.49 26.56 16.54
N GLY A 259 -5.71 27.49 15.98
CA GLY A 259 -5.21 28.69 16.64
C GLY A 259 -6.11 29.91 16.44
N PHE A 260 -5.53 31.01 15.94
CA PHE A 260 -6.25 32.26 15.64
C PHE A 260 -6.18 32.64 14.15
N LEU A 261 -7.08 33.53 13.74
CA LEU A 261 -7.08 34.21 12.45
C LEU A 261 -6.78 35.69 12.67
N ASN A 262 -5.67 36.20 12.12
CA ASN A 262 -5.26 37.59 12.21
C ASN A 262 -5.17 38.19 10.80
N ILE A 263 -6.00 39.20 10.51
CA ILE A 263 -6.04 39.88 9.23
C ILE A 263 -5.75 41.36 9.47
N GLN A 264 -4.53 41.79 9.12
CA GLN A 264 -4.08 43.18 9.20
C GLN A 264 -3.99 43.85 7.83
N SER A 265 -3.93 43.06 6.76
CA SER A 265 -3.94 43.54 5.38
C SER A 265 -4.81 42.63 4.53
N TRP A 266 -5.47 43.21 3.53
CA TRP A 266 -6.33 42.51 2.57
C TRP A 266 -6.28 43.20 1.20
N PRO A 267 -6.41 42.48 0.07
CA PRO A 267 -6.44 43.10 -1.25
C PRO A 267 -7.61 44.08 -1.42
N GLU A 268 -7.34 45.27 -1.96
CA GLU A 268 -8.34 46.34 -2.13
C GLU A 268 -9.49 45.94 -3.08
N ASN A 269 -9.22 45.02 -4.01
CA ASN A 269 -10.20 44.51 -4.97
C ASN A 269 -11.16 43.47 -4.36
N MET A 270 -10.92 42.97 -3.14
CA MET A 270 -11.77 42.00 -2.46
C MET A 270 -12.53 42.68 -1.31
N THR A 271 -13.84 42.88 -1.50
CA THR A 271 -14.69 43.63 -0.57
C THR A 271 -15.14 42.83 0.66
N ASP A 272 -14.96 41.52 0.65
CA ASP A 272 -15.37 40.61 1.73
C ASP A 272 -14.34 39.51 1.99
N LEU A 273 -14.59 38.74 3.05
CA LEU A 273 -13.82 37.55 3.43
C LEU A 273 -14.48 36.26 2.90
N GLY A 274 -15.17 36.33 1.75
CA GLY A 274 -15.91 35.20 1.17
C GLY A 274 -15.05 33.96 0.89
N VAL A 275 -13.73 34.12 0.82
CA VAL A 275 -12.78 33.01 0.77
C VAL A 275 -12.84 32.10 2.01
N PHE A 276 -13.37 32.56 3.14
CA PHE A 276 -13.57 31.77 4.36
C PHE A 276 -15.03 31.31 4.55
N SER A 277 -15.85 31.27 3.48
CA SER A 277 -17.28 30.94 3.59
C SER A 277 -17.59 29.59 4.26
N ASN A 278 -16.67 28.63 4.19
CA ASN A 278 -16.83 27.30 4.78
C ASN A 278 -16.18 27.17 6.17
N LEU A 279 -15.54 28.23 6.69
CA LEU A 279 -14.90 28.22 7.99
C LEU A 279 -15.97 28.12 9.10
N ALA A 280 -16.00 26.98 9.77
CA ALA A 280 -17.00 26.66 10.79
C ALA A 280 -16.48 26.84 12.22
N THR A 281 -15.17 26.71 12.45
CA THR A 281 -14.62 26.71 13.82
C THR A 281 -13.24 27.37 13.89
N ILE A 282 -13.06 28.26 14.87
CA ILE A 282 -11.75 28.79 15.28
C ILE A 282 -11.52 28.38 16.73
N GLY A 283 -10.48 27.58 16.97
CA GLY A 283 -10.24 26.90 18.25
C GLY A 283 -9.62 27.78 19.34
N GLY A 284 -8.86 28.83 18.99
CA GLY A 284 -8.26 29.74 19.96
C GLY A 284 -7.25 29.08 20.92
N ARG A 285 -6.67 27.94 20.55
CA ARG A 285 -5.68 27.21 21.39
C ARG A 285 -4.38 27.99 21.56
N SER A 286 -4.08 28.86 20.59
CA SER A 286 -3.08 29.92 20.61
C SER A 286 -3.80 31.24 20.40
N LEU A 287 -3.36 32.29 21.11
CA LEU A 287 -3.93 33.64 21.02
C LEU A 287 -2.89 34.62 20.49
N TYR A 288 -3.33 35.60 19.70
CA TYR A 288 -2.50 36.71 19.27
C TYR A 288 -2.27 37.65 20.46
N ARG A 289 -1.00 37.96 20.76
CA ARG A 289 -0.58 38.88 21.83
C ARG A 289 0.25 40.01 21.25
#